data_AF-A0A974I311-F1
#
_entry.id   AF-A0A974I311-F1
#
_cell.length_a   1.000
_cell.length_b   1.000
_cell.length_c   1.000
_cell.angle_alpha   90.00
_cell.angle_beta   90.00
_cell.angle_gamma   90.00
#
_symmetry.space_group_name_H-M   'P 1'
#
loop_
_entity.id
_entity.type
_entity.pdbx_description
1 polymer ?
#
loop_
_entity_poly.entity_id
_entity_poly.type
_entity_poly.pdbx_seq_one_letter_code
_entity_poly.pdbx_strand_id
1 'polypeptide(L)'
;MQCAYLIPRKTSTFFIMNKFYYLLSFVVLQHIGISESHSDPGLHQTIGNDTNKGCELTFDTQVVFQTNALIFYSQILVKNSLEDIRSLVRSLSDFVSNCCMQDARKDCYQDKNSIFIDRVCEDPVSKSKSHDISMCCSKGHMEREQCFRAVQNGPSVKMPEIDTLVPFWTQCLEFITDQRTFMEMYIYSLSRHYRIYPPKTMAKIIFASLRTYRICCKLSTSLYCIDDVEQQNKKIKKNVTIADNNICTEYKKTGMGQTILWGIKYFTMHHPVGLMGKAAEFGTTYQKFSSQCCDETKWTSDCFLDESEVLLLQFCSKSSSAAQVACCQMNGRQRSTCLDNVADKEAQTISREIHVTSEQLCRIHSAPDGSFIMWYAYEYTRRNRNSSLDVVLKSVSELGLALKLCCQNQNKFNCLSTHLPPLRFSIPS
;
A
#
# COMPACT_ATOMS: atom_id res chain seq x y z
N MET A 1 24.25 47.26 -23.16
CA MET A 1 24.44 45.98 -23.88
C MET A 1 23.54 44.93 -23.24
N GLN A 2 22.50 44.54 -23.97
CA GLN A 2 21.57 43.46 -23.63
C GLN A 2 22.29 42.10 -23.73
N CYS A 3 21.89 41.13 -22.91
CA CYS A 3 21.86 39.72 -23.30
C CYS A 3 20.69 39.03 -22.62
N ALA A 4 20.02 38.18 -23.40
CA ALA A 4 18.62 37.84 -23.31
C ALA A 4 18.31 36.56 -22.52
N TYR A 5 17.06 36.52 -22.05
CA TYR A 5 16.32 35.35 -21.61
C TYR A 5 16.34 34.20 -22.64
N LEU A 6 16.59 32.97 -22.19
CA LEU A 6 16.09 31.75 -22.82
C LEU A 6 15.59 30.79 -21.73
N ILE A 7 14.28 30.53 -21.77
CA ILE A 7 13.52 29.56 -20.98
C ILE A 7 13.60 28.20 -21.70
N PRO A 8 13.90 27.07 -21.03
CA PRO A 8 13.53 25.76 -21.53
C PRO A 8 12.21 25.27 -20.92
N ARG A 9 11.36 24.77 -21.82
CA ARG A 9 10.02 24.20 -21.59
C ARG A 9 10.04 22.94 -20.72
N LYS A 10 8.94 22.75 -19.99
CA LYS A 10 8.53 21.52 -19.28
C LYS A 10 8.53 20.30 -20.19
N THR A 11 9.29 19.27 -19.84
CA THR A 11 9.02 17.87 -20.23
C THR A 11 9.45 16.89 -19.14
N SER A 12 8.46 16.13 -18.65
CA SER A 12 8.52 14.82 -17.98
C SER A 12 9.46 14.63 -16.77
N THR A 13 8.94 14.95 -15.58
CA THR A 13 9.55 14.68 -14.26
C THR A 13 9.50 13.21 -13.83
N PHE A 14 8.82 12.32 -14.57
CA PHE A 14 8.61 10.93 -14.16
C PHE A 14 9.77 9.98 -14.51
N PHE A 15 10.61 10.34 -15.49
CA PHE A 15 11.74 9.50 -15.93
C PHE A 15 13.05 9.73 -15.16
N ILE A 16 13.15 10.81 -14.38
CA ILE A 16 14.40 11.22 -13.72
C ILE A 16 14.56 10.54 -12.34
N MET A 17 13.47 10.24 -11.63
CA MET A 17 13.56 9.59 -10.31
C MET A 17 14.02 8.13 -10.38
N ASN A 18 13.71 7.40 -11.46
CA ASN A 18 14.14 6.01 -11.60
C ASN A 18 15.64 5.89 -11.95
N LYS A 19 16.21 6.88 -12.65
CA LYS A 19 17.66 6.94 -12.93
C LYS A 19 18.51 7.26 -11.70
N PHE A 20 17.97 8.01 -10.73
CA PHE A 20 18.66 8.28 -9.47
C PHE A 20 18.79 7.04 -8.57
N TYR A 21 17.83 6.13 -8.62
CA TYR A 21 17.89 4.86 -7.88
C TYR A 21 18.99 3.94 -8.43
N TYR A 22 19.13 3.87 -9.76
CA TYR A 22 20.19 3.11 -10.45
C TYR A 22 21.60 3.71 -10.28
N LEU A 23 21.73 5.04 -10.22
CA LEU A 23 23.02 5.72 -10.00
C LEU A 23 23.51 5.59 -8.55
N LEU A 24 22.60 5.56 -7.57
CA LEU A 24 22.96 5.31 -6.17
C LEU A 24 23.42 3.86 -5.94
N SER A 25 22.91 2.89 -6.70
CA SER A 25 23.44 1.52 -6.70
C SER A 25 24.79 1.39 -7.41
N PHE A 26 25.02 2.11 -8.52
CA PHE A 26 26.27 2.00 -9.29
C PHE A 26 27.51 2.52 -8.54
N VAL A 27 27.38 3.63 -7.80
CA VAL A 27 28.50 4.20 -7.03
C VAL A 27 28.84 3.35 -5.79
N VAL A 28 27.90 2.54 -5.30
CA VAL A 28 28.15 1.60 -4.19
C VAL A 28 28.75 0.29 -4.68
N LEU A 29 28.44 -0.16 -5.90
CA LEU A 29 28.88 -1.45 -6.45
C LEU A 29 30.34 -1.44 -6.96
N GLN A 30 30.88 -0.33 -7.45
CA GLN A 30 32.25 -0.28 -8.01
C GLN A 30 33.38 -0.36 -6.96
N HIS A 31 33.08 -0.43 -5.65
CA HIS A 31 34.08 -0.56 -4.59
C HIS A 31 33.97 -1.84 -3.76
N ILE A 32 33.12 -2.80 -4.16
CA ILE A 32 32.92 -4.06 -3.43
C ILE A 32 33.59 -5.26 -4.14
N GLY A 33 34.14 -5.10 -5.36
CA GLY A 33 35.02 -6.11 -5.97
C GLY A 33 34.35 -7.47 -6.23
N ILE A 34 33.05 -7.49 -6.56
CA ILE A 34 32.32 -8.71 -6.91
C ILE A 34 32.01 -8.65 -8.42
N SER A 35 32.47 -9.67 -9.16
CA SER A 35 32.21 -9.84 -10.59
C SER A 35 30.74 -10.19 -10.85
N GLU A 36 30.09 -9.46 -11.76
CA GLU A 36 28.75 -9.78 -12.27
C GLU A 36 28.78 -11.11 -13.05
N SER A 37 27.98 -12.08 -12.62
CA SER A 37 27.48 -13.11 -13.53
C SER A 37 26.17 -12.60 -14.12
N HIS A 38 26.22 -12.12 -15.37
CA HIS A 38 25.01 -11.81 -16.14
C HIS A 38 24.22 -13.10 -16.42
N SER A 39 23.00 -13.17 -15.91
CA SER A 39 21.98 -14.09 -16.40
C SER A 39 21.19 -13.39 -17.51
N ASP A 40 21.11 -14.03 -18.66
CA ASP A 40 20.46 -13.58 -19.90
C ASP A 40 18.96 -13.23 -19.67
N PRO A 41 18.42 -12.10 -20.20
CA PRO A 41 17.00 -11.77 -20.09
C PRO A 41 16.22 -12.50 -21.19
N GLY A 42 15.91 -13.77 -20.97
CA GLY A 42 15.23 -14.58 -21.98
C GLY A 42 14.39 -15.73 -21.45
N LEU A 43 13.23 -15.43 -20.85
CA LEU A 43 11.98 -16.21 -21.07
C LEU A 43 10.77 -15.50 -20.43
N HIS A 44 10.01 -14.75 -21.23
CA HIS A 44 8.62 -14.44 -20.88
C HIS A 44 7.77 -15.69 -21.13
N GLN A 45 7.61 -16.53 -20.12
CA GLN A 45 6.58 -17.57 -20.13
C GLN A 45 5.26 -16.99 -19.60
N THR A 46 4.47 -16.43 -20.50
CA THR A 46 3.06 -16.14 -20.29
C THR A 46 2.25 -17.41 -20.58
N ILE A 47 2.18 -18.31 -19.60
CA ILE A 47 1.15 -19.35 -19.61
C ILE A 47 -0.09 -18.75 -18.96
N GLY A 48 -1.00 -18.24 -19.79
CA GLY A 48 -2.35 -17.82 -19.40
C GLY A 48 -2.46 -16.59 -18.50
N ASN A 49 -2.26 -15.38 -19.06
CA ASN A 49 -2.66 -14.06 -18.54
C ASN A 49 -2.35 -13.66 -17.07
N ASP A 50 -1.74 -14.53 -16.28
CA ASP A 50 -1.24 -14.29 -14.92
C ASP A 50 0.29 -14.24 -14.98
N THR A 51 0.88 -13.16 -14.46
CA THR A 51 2.33 -13.02 -14.46
C THR A 51 2.93 -13.89 -13.35
N ASN A 52 4.01 -14.62 -13.68
CA ASN A 52 4.70 -15.48 -12.73
C ASN A 52 5.45 -14.61 -11.71
N LYS A 53 4.78 -14.26 -10.62
CA LYS A 53 5.30 -13.33 -9.61
C LYS A 53 6.53 -13.88 -8.89
N GLY A 54 6.59 -15.20 -8.69
CA GLY A 54 7.75 -15.90 -8.16
C GLY A 54 8.99 -15.65 -9.01
N CYS A 55 8.88 -15.79 -10.34
CA CYS A 55 9.98 -15.48 -11.25
C CYS A 55 10.27 -13.98 -11.33
N GLU A 56 9.26 -13.10 -11.28
CA GLU A 56 9.50 -11.65 -11.22
C GLU A 56 10.36 -11.24 -10.01
N LEU A 57 10.26 -11.96 -8.88
CA LEU A 57 11.07 -11.69 -7.70
C LEU A 57 12.56 -11.97 -7.90
N THR A 58 12.95 -12.74 -8.92
CA THR A 58 14.37 -12.96 -9.26
C THR A 58 14.98 -11.82 -10.07
N PHE A 59 14.16 -10.88 -10.57
CA PHE A 59 14.66 -9.72 -11.32
C PHE A 59 15.26 -8.64 -10.41
N ASP A 60 14.89 -8.63 -9.13
CA ASP A 60 15.58 -7.81 -8.14
C ASP A 60 17.03 -8.32 -8.00
N THR A 61 17.99 -7.41 -7.78
CA THR A 61 19.35 -7.85 -7.42
C THR A 61 19.28 -8.77 -6.20
N GLN A 62 20.07 -9.84 -6.18
CA GLN A 62 20.05 -10.84 -5.10
C GLN A 62 20.15 -10.20 -3.70
N VAL A 63 20.97 -9.16 -3.56
CA VAL A 63 21.14 -8.41 -2.31
C VAL A 63 19.86 -7.69 -1.88
N VAL A 64 19.17 -7.02 -2.81
CA VAL A 64 17.90 -6.31 -2.51
C VAL A 64 16.80 -7.29 -2.14
N PHE A 65 16.70 -8.40 -2.88
CA PHE A 65 15.73 -9.46 -2.60
C PHE A 65 15.94 -10.06 -1.21
N GLN A 66 17.16 -10.52 -0.91
CA GLN A 66 17.50 -11.13 0.38
C GLN A 66 17.35 -10.14 1.54
N THR A 67 17.69 -8.86 1.35
CA THR A 67 17.49 -7.83 2.37
C THR A 67 15.99 -7.65 2.68
N ASN A 68 15.14 -7.55 1.65
CA ASN A 68 13.70 -7.43 1.85
C ASN A 68 13.10 -8.66 2.55
N ALA A 69 13.57 -9.86 2.21
CA ALA A 69 13.16 -11.10 2.86
C ALA A 69 13.62 -11.16 4.32
N LEU A 70 14.88 -10.80 4.59
CA LEU A 70 15.43 -10.72 5.95
C LEU A 70 14.63 -9.75 6.81
N ILE A 71 14.31 -8.56 6.30
CA ILE A 71 13.48 -7.57 6.99
C ILE A 71 12.09 -8.15 7.26
N PHE A 72 11.39 -8.63 6.22
CA PHE A 72 10.04 -9.16 6.33
C PHE A 72 9.96 -10.25 7.40
N TYR A 73 10.81 -11.27 7.29
CA TYR A 73 10.81 -12.39 8.23
C TYR A 73 11.20 -11.95 9.65
N SER A 74 12.16 -11.03 9.79
CA SER A 74 12.50 -10.46 11.10
C SER A 74 11.31 -9.71 11.73
N GLN A 75 10.49 -9.01 10.94
CA GLN A 75 9.34 -8.27 11.46
C GLN A 75 8.22 -9.19 11.96
N ILE A 76 7.94 -10.29 11.25
CA ILE A 76 6.84 -11.20 11.62
C ILE A 76 7.27 -12.29 12.61
N LEU A 77 8.53 -12.75 12.57
CA LEU A 77 9.06 -13.85 13.37
C LEU A 77 10.01 -13.35 14.46
N VAL A 78 9.56 -12.43 15.31
CA VAL A 78 10.41 -11.76 16.30
C VAL A 78 11.07 -12.68 17.34
N LYS A 79 10.56 -13.90 17.52
CA LYS A 79 11.11 -14.93 18.42
C LYS A 79 12.16 -15.83 17.76
N ASN A 80 12.29 -15.79 16.44
CA ASN A 80 13.27 -16.58 15.72
C ASN A 80 14.65 -15.93 15.85
N SER A 81 15.69 -16.76 15.88
CA SER A 81 17.09 -16.33 15.82
C SER A 81 17.47 -15.90 14.41
N LEU A 82 18.57 -15.15 14.27
CA LEU A 82 19.06 -14.77 12.93
C LEU A 82 19.32 -16.00 12.04
N GLU A 83 19.81 -17.11 12.59
CA GLU A 83 20.07 -18.30 11.76
C GLU A 83 18.80 -18.97 11.26
N ASP A 84 17.71 -18.99 12.06
CA ASP A 84 16.41 -19.46 11.57
C ASP A 84 15.93 -18.59 10.41
N ILE A 85 16.06 -17.25 10.55
CA ILE A 85 15.65 -16.30 9.51
C ILE A 85 16.50 -16.48 8.25
N ARG A 86 17.82 -16.67 8.38
CA ARG A 86 18.72 -16.95 7.25
C ARG A 86 18.30 -18.21 6.51
N SER A 87 18.00 -19.28 7.23
CA SER A 87 17.51 -20.53 6.64
C SER A 87 16.24 -20.28 5.83
N LEU A 88 15.31 -19.49 6.35
CA LEU A 88 14.07 -19.15 5.67
C LEU A 88 14.29 -18.28 4.43
N VAL A 89 15.22 -17.31 4.48
CA VAL A 89 15.61 -16.51 3.30
C VAL A 89 16.22 -17.40 2.21
N ARG A 90 17.06 -18.37 2.57
CA ARG A 90 17.61 -19.35 1.61
C ARG A 90 16.49 -20.18 0.97
N SER A 91 15.60 -20.73 1.78
CA SER A 91 14.42 -21.50 1.30
C SER A 91 13.54 -20.67 0.34
N LEU A 92 13.32 -19.39 0.66
CA LEU A 92 12.61 -18.47 -0.23
C LEU A 92 13.38 -18.25 -1.55
N SER A 93 14.70 -18.00 -1.48
CA SER A 93 15.55 -17.84 -2.67
C SER A 93 15.48 -19.06 -3.58
N ASP A 94 15.61 -20.26 -3.03
CA ASP A 94 15.52 -21.51 -3.79
C ASP A 94 14.14 -21.67 -4.44
N PHE A 95 13.07 -21.34 -3.72
CA PHE A 95 11.71 -21.37 -4.25
C PHE A 95 11.54 -20.42 -5.45
N VAL A 96 11.93 -19.14 -5.32
CA VAL A 96 11.74 -18.17 -6.41
C VAL A 96 12.62 -18.47 -7.63
N SER A 97 13.83 -19.00 -7.43
CA SER A 97 14.67 -19.45 -8.54
C SER A 97 14.01 -20.59 -9.32
N ASN A 98 13.34 -21.50 -8.63
CA ASN A 98 12.60 -22.59 -9.27
C ASN A 98 11.34 -22.12 -10.01
N CYS A 99 10.81 -20.93 -9.70
CA CYS A 99 9.64 -20.39 -10.38
C CYS A 99 9.92 -19.96 -11.82
N CYS A 100 11.17 -19.76 -12.24
CA CYS A 100 11.50 -19.41 -13.63
C CYS A 100 11.64 -20.63 -14.56
N MET A 101 11.40 -21.85 -14.07
CA MET A 101 11.45 -23.07 -14.87
C MET A 101 10.16 -23.28 -15.68
N GLN A 102 10.23 -24.08 -16.76
CA GLN A 102 9.11 -24.28 -17.68
C GLN A 102 7.84 -24.85 -17.03
N ASP A 103 8.01 -25.67 -15.99
CA ASP A 103 6.92 -26.27 -15.21
C ASP A 103 6.78 -25.58 -13.84
N ALA A 104 6.65 -24.25 -13.85
CA ALA A 104 6.49 -23.46 -12.64
C ALA A 104 5.28 -23.94 -11.82
N ARG A 105 5.50 -24.14 -10.51
CA ARG A 105 4.43 -24.51 -9.57
C ARG A 105 3.34 -23.44 -9.55
N LYS A 106 2.10 -23.84 -9.26
CA LYS A 106 0.96 -22.90 -9.09
C LYS A 106 1.26 -21.79 -8.08
N ASP A 107 2.03 -22.12 -7.04
CA ASP A 107 2.42 -21.20 -5.98
C ASP A 107 3.28 -20.02 -6.50
N CYS A 108 3.95 -20.17 -7.65
CA CYS A 108 4.73 -19.11 -8.29
C CYS A 108 3.88 -17.96 -8.83
N TYR A 109 2.56 -18.16 -8.97
CA TYR A 109 1.63 -17.17 -9.51
C TYR A 109 0.85 -16.43 -8.42
N GLN A 110 1.10 -16.75 -7.14
CA GLN A 110 0.54 -16.00 -6.03
C GLN A 110 1.20 -14.61 -5.90
N ASP A 111 0.58 -13.69 -5.17
CA ASP A 111 1.21 -12.41 -4.87
C ASP A 111 2.43 -12.57 -3.94
N LYS A 112 3.27 -11.54 -3.91
CA LYS A 112 4.53 -11.54 -3.16
C LYS A 112 4.35 -11.86 -1.67
N ASN A 113 3.34 -11.28 -1.02
CA ASN A 113 3.15 -11.50 0.42
C ASN A 113 2.77 -12.96 0.70
N SER A 114 1.91 -13.52 -0.14
CA SER A 114 1.46 -14.91 -0.02
C SER A 114 2.62 -15.89 -0.21
N ILE A 115 3.47 -15.67 -1.22
CA ILE A 115 4.70 -16.46 -1.40
C ILE A 115 5.57 -16.42 -0.13
N PHE A 116 5.76 -15.24 0.46
CA PHE A 116 6.60 -15.07 1.65
C PHE A 116 5.99 -15.75 2.87
N ILE A 117 4.68 -15.57 3.11
CA ILE A 117 3.93 -16.17 4.23
C ILE A 117 3.90 -17.69 4.10
N ASP A 118 3.71 -18.24 2.90
CA ASP A 118 3.66 -19.68 2.68
C ASP A 118 4.98 -20.35 3.05
N ARG A 119 6.13 -19.71 2.79
CA ARG A 119 7.43 -20.22 3.28
C ARG A 119 7.47 -20.33 4.81
N VAL A 120 6.89 -19.36 5.53
CA VAL A 120 6.80 -19.40 7.00
C VAL A 120 5.95 -20.59 7.45
N CYS A 121 4.83 -20.82 6.76
CA CYS A 121 3.91 -21.90 7.10
C CYS A 121 4.43 -23.29 6.73
N GLU A 122 5.35 -23.40 5.79
CA GLU A 122 6.08 -24.62 5.49
C GLU A 122 7.20 -24.89 6.51
N ASP A 123 7.78 -23.86 7.14
CA ASP A 123 8.87 -23.99 8.11
C ASP A 123 8.41 -24.46 9.51
N PRO A 124 8.76 -25.68 9.96
CA PRO A 124 8.35 -26.19 11.27
C PRO A 124 8.94 -25.38 12.43
N VAL A 125 10.15 -24.84 12.28
CA VAL A 125 10.87 -24.11 13.33
C VAL A 125 10.16 -22.81 13.68
N SER A 126 9.76 -22.03 12.67
CA SER A 126 8.98 -20.81 12.85
C SER A 126 7.64 -21.08 13.52
N LYS A 127 6.93 -22.14 13.11
CA LYS A 127 5.64 -22.51 13.71
C LYS A 127 5.78 -22.92 15.17
N SER A 128 6.84 -23.66 15.53
CA SER A 128 7.03 -24.12 16.92
C SER A 128 7.40 -22.98 17.88
N LYS A 129 8.04 -21.91 17.38
CA LYS A 129 8.47 -20.77 18.20
C LYS A 129 7.36 -19.76 18.51
N SER A 130 6.24 -19.80 17.80
CA SER A 130 5.13 -18.87 18.01
C SER A 130 3.76 -19.51 17.78
N HIS A 131 2.96 -19.58 18.85
CA HIS A 131 1.59 -20.09 18.79
C HIS A 131 0.71 -19.27 17.81
N ASP A 132 0.85 -17.94 17.82
CA ASP A 132 0.09 -17.06 16.92
C ASP A 132 0.39 -17.35 15.44
N ILE A 133 1.68 -17.58 15.10
CA ILE A 133 2.09 -17.93 13.74
C ILE A 133 1.53 -19.30 13.34
N SER A 134 1.61 -20.29 14.23
CA SER A 134 1.02 -21.61 14.00
C SER A 134 -0.50 -21.54 13.76
N MET A 135 -1.20 -20.71 14.53
CA MET A 135 -2.63 -20.49 14.38
C MET A 135 -2.94 -19.81 13.04
N CYS A 136 -2.18 -18.79 12.65
CA CYS A 136 -2.35 -18.12 11.36
C CYS A 136 -2.15 -19.09 10.18
N CYS A 137 -1.13 -19.95 10.24
CA CYS A 137 -0.86 -20.93 9.19
C CYS A 137 -1.95 -22.00 9.02
N SER A 138 -2.81 -22.19 10.02
CA SER A 138 -3.94 -23.12 9.94
C SER A 138 -5.16 -22.52 9.22
N LYS A 139 -5.11 -21.23 8.85
CA LYS A 139 -6.20 -20.50 8.19
C LYS A 139 -6.12 -20.57 6.67
N GLY A 140 -7.25 -20.32 6.02
CA GLY A 140 -7.33 -20.12 4.56
C GLY A 140 -6.57 -18.87 4.11
N HIS A 141 -6.30 -18.73 2.81
CA HIS A 141 -5.37 -17.75 2.26
C HIS A 141 -5.60 -16.30 2.75
N MET A 142 -6.79 -15.74 2.52
CA MET A 142 -7.14 -14.38 2.94
C MET A 142 -7.08 -14.18 4.46
N GLU A 143 -7.64 -15.14 5.20
CA GLU A 143 -7.70 -15.07 6.65
C GLU A 143 -6.31 -15.24 7.28
N ARG A 144 -5.42 -15.99 6.62
CA ARG A 144 -4.01 -16.14 6.96
C ARG A 144 -3.28 -14.81 6.79
N GLU A 145 -3.40 -14.15 5.63
CA GLU A 145 -2.80 -12.83 5.42
C GLU A 145 -3.25 -11.82 6.49
N GLN A 146 -4.56 -11.76 6.77
CA GLN A 146 -5.12 -10.88 7.78
C GLN A 146 -4.60 -11.22 9.19
N CYS A 147 -4.46 -12.51 9.49
CA CYS A 147 -3.90 -12.98 10.76
C CYS A 147 -2.43 -12.56 10.91
N PHE A 148 -1.59 -12.75 9.88
CA PHE A 148 -0.19 -12.29 9.90
C PHE A 148 -0.08 -10.77 10.07
N ARG A 149 -0.94 -9.99 9.40
CA ARG A 149 -1.03 -8.53 9.61
C ARG A 149 -1.42 -8.18 11.05
N ALA A 150 -2.37 -8.90 11.64
CA ALA A 150 -2.76 -8.71 13.04
C ALA A 150 -1.61 -9.03 14.00
N VAL A 151 -0.82 -10.07 13.73
CA VAL A 151 0.40 -10.38 14.52
C VAL A 151 1.44 -9.26 14.40
N GLN A 152 1.63 -8.70 13.20
CA GLN A 152 2.53 -7.58 12.94
C GLN A 152 2.09 -6.29 13.63
N ASN A 153 0.78 -6.01 13.62
CA ASN A 153 0.14 -4.84 14.27
C ASN A 153 -0.10 -5.04 15.78
N GLY A 154 0.16 -6.24 16.30
CA GLY A 154 -0.03 -6.56 17.70
C GLY A 154 0.86 -5.74 18.63
N PRO A 155 0.66 -5.86 19.96
CA PRO A 155 1.47 -5.14 20.94
C PRO A 155 2.95 -5.45 20.75
N SER A 156 3.80 -4.44 20.93
CA SER A 156 5.26 -4.61 20.83
C SER A 156 5.70 -5.74 21.74
N VAL A 157 6.38 -6.73 21.17
CA VAL A 157 7.02 -7.78 21.96
C VAL A 157 8.12 -7.11 22.78
N LYS A 158 8.14 -7.38 24.08
CA LYS A 158 9.25 -6.95 24.94
C LYS A 158 10.51 -7.65 24.46
N MET A 159 11.27 -6.95 23.65
CA MET A 159 12.58 -7.37 23.20
C MET A 159 13.62 -6.75 24.13
N PRO A 160 14.79 -7.38 24.32
CA PRO A 160 15.93 -6.69 24.89
C PRO A 160 16.09 -5.37 24.13
N GLU A 161 16.35 -4.27 24.84
CA GLU A 161 16.65 -3.00 24.18
C GLU A 161 17.72 -3.26 23.11
N ILE A 162 17.55 -2.67 21.92
CA ILE A 162 18.62 -2.68 20.90
C ILE A 162 19.85 -2.17 21.61
N ASP A 163 20.85 -3.05 21.76
CA ASP A 163 21.87 -3.00 22.80
C ASP A 163 22.47 -1.59 22.96
N THR A 164 21.80 -0.77 23.77
CA THR A 164 22.22 0.58 24.16
C THR A 164 23.45 0.51 25.06
N LEU A 165 23.77 -0.69 25.54
CA LEU A 165 24.89 -1.00 26.42
C LEU A 165 26.19 -1.24 25.64
N VAL A 166 26.14 -1.54 24.33
CA VAL A 166 27.35 -1.66 23.50
C VAL A 166 27.80 -0.26 23.09
N PRO A 167 28.98 0.21 23.56
CA PRO A 167 29.47 1.52 23.20
C PRO A 167 29.58 1.67 21.67
N PHE A 168 29.22 2.85 21.14
CA PHE A 168 29.27 3.10 19.70
C PHE A 168 30.64 2.79 19.09
N TRP A 169 31.72 3.03 19.82
CA TRP A 169 33.07 2.67 19.36
C TRP A 169 33.22 1.16 19.10
N THR A 170 32.66 0.31 19.96
CA THR A 170 32.64 -1.14 19.77
C THR A 170 31.83 -1.51 18.54
N GLN A 171 30.67 -0.89 18.33
CA GLN A 171 29.87 -1.07 17.11
C GLN A 171 30.64 -0.66 15.85
N CYS A 172 31.43 0.42 15.92
CA CYS A 172 32.29 0.84 14.81
C CYS A 172 33.41 -0.15 14.54
N LEU A 173 34.05 -0.70 15.58
CA LEU A 173 35.06 -1.73 15.42
C LEU A 173 34.45 -2.96 14.71
N GLU A 174 33.30 -3.44 15.17
CA GLU A 174 32.58 -4.55 14.54
C GLU A 174 32.23 -4.25 13.08
N PHE A 175 31.72 -3.05 12.79
CA PHE A 175 31.40 -2.60 11.43
C PHE A 175 32.61 -2.57 10.51
N ILE A 176 33.78 -2.16 11.02
CA ILE A 176 35.03 -2.11 10.24
C ILE A 176 35.61 -3.51 10.03
N THR A 177 35.57 -4.36 11.06
CA THR A 177 36.16 -5.71 11.03
C THR A 177 35.35 -6.67 10.17
N ASP A 178 34.02 -6.68 10.30
CA ASP A 178 33.13 -7.49 9.48
C ASP A 178 31.83 -6.72 9.16
N GLN A 179 31.93 -5.90 8.12
CA GLN A 179 30.82 -5.06 7.67
C GLN A 179 29.59 -5.89 7.30
N ARG A 180 29.76 -7.09 6.73
CA ARG A 180 28.63 -7.91 6.26
C ARG A 180 27.83 -8.43 7.43
N THR A 181 28.50 -9.07 8.39
CA THR A 181 27.84 -9.62 9.58
C THR A 181 27.20 -8.52 10.42
N PHE A 182 27.88 -7.38 10.57
CA PHE A 182 27.32 -6.22 11.26
C PHE A 182 26.01 -5.76 10.60
N MET A 183 26.02 -5.53 9.29
CA MET A 183 24.82 -5.05 8.58
C MET A 183 23.66 -6.03 8.70
N GLU A 184 23.92 -7.34 8.61
CA GLU A 184 22.88 -8.37 8.72
C GLU A 184 22.28 -8.42 10.13
N MET A 185 23.12 -8.39 11.17
CA MET A 185 22.68 -8.31 12.58
C MET A 185 21.91 -7.02 12.86
N TYR A 186 22.34 -5.91 12.27
CA TYR A 186 21.67 -4.61 12.38
C TYR A 186 20.28 -4.65 11.72
N ILE A 187 20.18 -5.17 10.49
CA ILE A 187 18.90 -5.36 9.79
C ILE A 187 17.95 -6.21 10.64
N TYR A 188 18.42 -7.37 11.11
CA TYR A 188 17.63 -8.29 11.92
C TYR A 188 17.15 -7.67 13.23
N SER A 189 18.06 -7.03 13.97
CA SER A 189 17.73 -6.42 15.26
C SER A 189 16.77 -5.23 15.11
N LEU A 190 17.02 -4.33 14.15
CA LEU A 190 16.19 -3.16 13.95
C LEU A 190 14.80 -3.52 13.41
N SER A 191 14.72 -4.46 12.47
CA SER A 191 13.46 -4.89 11.85
C SER A 191 12.49 -5.51 12.87
N ARG A 192 13.00 -6.33 13.80
CA ARG A 192 12.16 -6.92 14.87
C ARG A 192 11.51 -5.84 15.77
N HIS A 193 12.19 -4.71 15.98
CA HIS A 193 11.67 -3.58 16.79
C HIS A 193 10.66 -2.73 16.03
N TYR A 194 10.76 -2.67 14.71
CA TYR A 194 9.95 -1.82 13.85
C TYR A 194 9.09 -2.62 12.89
N ARG A 195 8.15 -3.37 13.47
CA ARG A 195 7.30 -4.31 12.73
C ARG A 195 6.30 -3.66 11.80
N ILE A 196 5.82 -2.46 12.12
CA ILE A 196 4.73 -1.83 11.35
C ILE A 196 5.18 -1.29 9.98
N TYR A 197 6.48 -1.10 9.74
CA TYR A 197 6.92 -0.56 8.46
C TYR A 197 6.96 -1.65 7.39
N PRO A 198 6.51 -1.39 6.15
CA PRO A 198 6.74 -2.28 5.03
C PRO A 198 8.25 -2.52 4.84
N PRO A 199 8.68 -3.70 4.35
CA PRO A 199 10.09 -4.01 4.20
C PRO A 199 10.88 -2.97 3.42
N LYS A 200 10.27 -2.39 2.38
CA LYS A 200 10.86 -1.32 1.56
C LYS A 200 11.12 -0.04 2.36
N THR A 201 10.18 0.38 3.20
CA THR A 201 10.33 1.55 4.07
C THR A 201 11.39 1.31 5.13
N MET A 202 11.37 0.12 5.75
CA MET A 202 12.36 -0.27 6.75
C MET A 202 13.77 -0.35 6.13
N ALA A 203 13.91 -0.87 4.92
CA ALA A 203 15.18 -0.90 4.19
C ALA A 203 15.75 0.51 3.98
N LYS A 204 14.92 1.50 3.59
CA LYS A 204 15.36 2.90 3.46
C LYS A 204 15.89 3.45 4.79
N ILE A 205 15.19 3.18 5.90
CA ILE A 205 15.63 3.60 7.24
C ILE A 205 16.98 2.96 7.57
N ILE A 206 17.09 1.63 7.42
CA ILE A 206 18.32 0.88 7.72
C ILE A 206 19.49 1.39 6.88
N PHE A 207 19.34 1.50 5.56
CA PHE A 207 20.44 1.90 4.69
C PHE A 207 20.89 3.34 4.95
N ALA A 208 19.96 4.25 5.26
CA ALA A 208 20.30 5.60 5.67
C ALA A 208 21.06 5.61 7.01
N SER A 209 20.68 4.78 7.98
CA SER A 209 21.41 4.61 9.23
C SER A 209 22.81 4.01 9.04
N LEU A 210 22.93 2.94 8.24
CA LEU A 210 24.22 2.30 7.92
C LEU A 210 25.18 3.25 7.18
N ARG A 211 24.65 4.18 6.38
CA ARG A 211 25.46 5.25 5.78
C ARG A 211 26.11 6.14 6.83
N THR A 212 25.41 6.42 7.93
CA THR A 212 25.96 7.18 9.05
C THR A 212 27.12 6.44 9.71
N TYR A 213 27.00 5.13 9.97
CA TYR A 213 28.12 4.30 10.46
C TYR A 213 29.31 4.33 9.50
N ARG A 214 29.08 4.20 8.19
CA ARG A 214 30.15 4.27 7.18
C ARG A 214 30.94 5.58 7.22
N ILE A 215 30.26 6.69 7.49
CA ILE A 215 30.90 8.02 7.58
C ILE A 215 31.63 8.14 8.93
N CYS A 216 30.97 7.79 10.03
CA CYS A 216 31.45 8.13 11.36
C CYS A 216 32.49 7.17 11.93
N CYS A 217 32.42 5.89 11.58
CA CYS A 217 33.43 4.94 12.01
C CYS A 217 34.79 5.14 11.30
N LYS A 218 34.85 6.02 10.28
CA LYS A 218 36.10 6.41 9.61
C LYS A 218 36.76 7.66 10.18
N LEU A 219 36.08 8.41 11.05
CA LEU A 219 36.59 9.66 11.61
C LEU A 219 37.40 9.41 12.88
N SER A 220 38.53 10.10 13.03
CA SER A 220 39.37 10.06 14.24
C SER A 220 38.71 10.72 15.46
N THR A 221 37.64 11.50 15.27
CA THR A 221 36.83 12.17 16.29
C THR A 221 35.48 11.45 16.52
N SER A 222 35.51 10.13 16.58
CA SER A 222 34.32 9.24 16.64
C SER A 222 33.33 9.55 17.78
N LEU A 223 33.78 10.16 18.89
CA LEU A 223 32.94 10.53 20.04
C LEU A 223 31.90 11.61 19.71
N TYR A 224 32.24 12.63 18.90
CA TYR A 224 31.27 13.66 18.51
C TYR A 224 30.23 13.15 17.52
N CYS A 225 30.53 12.09 16.78
CA CYS A 225 29.52 11.51 15.89
C CYS A 225 28.45 10.70 16.64
N ILE A 226 28.61 10.34 17.92
CA ILE A 226 27.63 9.49 18.63
C ILE A 226 26.27 10.18 18.77
N ASP A 227 26.25 11.38 19.35
CA ASP A 227 25.03 12.17 19.51
C ASP A 227 24.43 12.54 18.15
N ASP A 228 25.29 12.80 17.16
CA ASP A 228 24.88 13.00 15.78
C ASP A 228 24.24 11.73 15.20
N VAL A 229 24.78 10.52 15.41
CA VAL A 229 24.21 9.28 14.85
C VAL A 229 22.81 9.04 15.37
N GLU A 230 22.58 9.16 16.68
CA GLU A 230 21.26 8.95 17.25
C GLU A 230 20.25 10.00 16.78
N GLN A 231 20.62 11.28 16.79
CA GLN A 231 19.75 12.35 16.34
C GLN A 231 19.47 12.25 14.83
N GLN A 232 20.48 11.94 14.02
CA GLN A 232 20.32 11.70 12.59
C GLN A 232 19.44 10.48 12.34
N ASN A 233 19.61 9.37 13.07
CA ASN A 233 18.75 8.19 12.91
C ASN A 233 17.29 8.49 13.27
N LYS A 234 17.04 9.25 14.35
CA LYS A 234 15.69 9.74 14.70
C LYS A 234 15.10 10.60 13.57
N LYS A 235 15.91 11.52 13.02
CA LYS A 235 15.50 12.41 11.91
C LYS A 235 15.24 11.64 10.61
N ILE A 236 16.11 10.69 10.26
CA ILE A 236 15.99 9.79 9.10
C ILE A 236 14.68 9.01 9.20
N LYS A 237 14.46 8.32 10.32
CA LYS A 237 13.24 7.55 10.55
C LYS A 237 12.01 8.43 10.39
N LYS A 238 11.98 9.61 11.04
CA LYS A 238 10.86 10.56 10.92
C LYS A 238 10.61 10.96 9.46
N ASN A 239 11.65 11.37 8.74
CA ASN A 239 11.53 11.83 7.36
C ASN A 239 11.06 10.72 6.41
N VAL A 240 11.64 9.52 6.51
CA VAL A 240 11.24 8.37 5.69
C VAL A 240 9.81 7.98 6.01
N THR A 241 9.42 7.98 7.29
CA THR A 241 8.06 7.62 7.69
C THR A 241 7.03 8.60 7.16
N ILE A 242 7.32 9.91 7.22
CA ILE A 242 6.43 10.93 6.65
C ILE A 242 6.34 10.78 5.12
N ALA A 243 7.47 10.53 4.45
CA ALA A 243 7.52 10.40 3.00
C ALA A 243 6.82 9.14 2.48
N ASP A 244 6.87 8.03 3.21
CA ASP A 244 6.29 6.75 2.81
C ASP A 244 4.82 6.58 3.27
N ASN A 245 4.32 7.46 4.15
CA ASN A 245 2.91 7.46 4.57
C ASN A 245 2.04 8.24 3.57
N ASN A 246 1.80 7.60 2.42
CA ASN A 246 1.00 8.16 1.33
C ASN A 246 -0.45 8.43 1.75
N ILE A 247 -1.02 7.56 2.58
CA ILE A 247 -2.41 7.68 3.05
C ILE A 247 -2.59 8.95 3.88
N CYS A 248 -1.69 9.22 4.84
CA CYS A 248 -1.76 10.47 5.61
C CYS A 248 -1.50 11.70 4.72
N THR A 249 -0.55 11.58 3.78
CA THR A 249 -0.23 12.67 2.85
C THR A 249 -1.45 13.06 2.01
N GLU A 250 -2.15 12.07 1.44
CA GLU A 250 -3.35 12.32 0.64
C GLU A 250 -4.52 12.80 1.53
N TYR A 251 -4.68 12.25 2.74
CA TYR A 251 -5.70 12.71 3.68
C TYR A 251 -5.53 14.19 4.07
N LYS A 252 -4.29 14.63 4.35
CA LYS A 252 -3.99 16.03 4.64
C LYS A 252 -4.29 16.98 3.48
N LYS A 253 -4.16 16.49 2.24
CA LYS A 253 -4.41 17.25 1.01
C LYS A 253 -5.90 17.33 0.67
N THR A 254 -6.61 16.23 0.77
CA THR A 254 -8.01 16.10 0.33
C THR A 254 -9.01 16.45 1.43
N GLY A 255 -8.63 16.23 2.69
CA GLY A 255 -9.48 16.43 3.86
C GLY A 255 -10.59 15.39 4.00
N MET A 256 -11.38 15.53 5.06
CA MET A 256 -12.44 14.58 5.44
C MET A 256 -13.44 14.32 4.31
N GLY A 257 -13.98 15.38 3.70
CA GLY A 257 -15.08 15.26 2.73
C GLY A 257 -14.70 14.47 1.47
N GLN A 258 -13.58 14.82 0.82
CA GLN A 258 -13.13 14.08 -0.37
C GLN A 258 -12.67 12.67 -0.05
N THR A 259 -12.07 12.43 1.13
CA THR A 259 -11.70 11.07 1.56
C THR A 259 -12.93 10.17 1.74
N ILE A 260 -14.02 10.70 2.32
CA ILE A 260 -15.30 9.97 2.42
C ILE A 260 -15.84 9.65 1.03
N LEU A 261 -15.84 10.64 0.12
CA LEU A 261 -16.32 10.45 -1.25
C LEU A 261 -15.49 9.44 -2.03
N TRP A 262 -14.18 9.41 -1.82
CA TRP A 262 -13.31 8.40 -2.41
C TRP A 262 -13.69 6.99 -1.97
N GLY A 263 -13.90 6.78 -0.66
CA GLY A 263 -14.36 5.49 -0.14
C GLY A 263 -15.75 5.10 -0.66
N ILE A 264 -16.71 6.05 -0.71
CA ILE A 264 -18.03 5.81 -1.34
C ILE A 264 -17.87 5.38 -2.79
N LYS A 265 -17.03 6.10 -3.56
CA LYS A 265 -16.76 5.80 -4.97
C LYS A 265 -16.14 4.41 -5.12
N TYR A 266 -15.16 4.06 -4.30
CA TYR A 266 -14.51 2.75 -4.31
C TYR A 266 -15.50 1.62 -4.01
N PHE A 267 -16.29 1.75 -2.94
CA PHE A 267 -17.31 0.75 -2.61
C PHE A 267 -18.33 0.60 -3.75
N THR A 268 -18.83 1.72 -4.26
CA THR A 268 -19.90 1.74 -5.25
C THR A 268 -19.42 1.22 -6.62
N MET A 269 -18.15 1.44 -6.98
CA MET A 269 -17.60 0.88 -8.22
C MET A 269 -17.39 -0.64 -8.13
N HIS A 270 -17.24 -1.23 -6.95
CA HIS A 270 -17.11 -2.68 -6.78
C HIS A 270 -18.40 -3.37 -6.33
N HIS A 271 -19.40 -2.61 -5.87
CA HIS A 271 -20.72 -3.12 -5.52
C HIS A 271 -21.85 -2.15 -5.94
N PRO A 272 -22.15 -2.01 -7.25
CA PRO A 272 -23.09 -1.02 -7.76
C PRO A 272 -24.53 -1.17 -7.25
N VAL A 273 -24.96 -2.39 -6.91
CA VAL A 273 -26.29 -2.65 -6.31
C VAL A 273 -26.31 -2.49 -4.79
N GLY A 274 -25.14 -2.28 -4.17
CA GLY A 274 -25.00 -2.10 -2.73
C GLY A 274 -25.76 -0.87 -2.21
N LEU A 275 -26.27 -0.96 -1.00
CA LEU A 275 -27.07 0.12 -0.39
C LEU A 275 -26.22 1.37 -0.14
N MET A 276 -26.79 2.56 -0.40
CA MET A 276 -26.13 3.86 -0.17
C MET A 276 -25.62 4.01 1.26
N GLY A 277 -26.40 3.56 2.26
CA GLY A 277 -25.96 3.60 3.66
C GLY A 277 -24.70 2.78 3.93
N LYS A 278 -24.50 1.65 3.23
CA LYS A 278 -23.29 0.83 3.33
C LYS A 278 -22.09 1.49 2.62
N ALA A 279 -22.34 2.14 1.49
CA ALA A 279 -21.31 2.94 0.83
C ALA A 279 -20.85 4.12 1.71
N ALA A 280 -21.78 4.82 2.34
CA ALA A 280 -21.48 5.91 3.29
C ALA A 280 -20.70 5.39 4.51
N GLU A 281 -21.15 4.29 5.13
CA GLU A 281 -20.45 3.63 6.24
C GLU A 281 -19.00 3.25 5.85
N PHE A 282 -18.81 2.72 4.64
CA PHE A 282 -17.49 2.39 4.10
C PHE A 282 -16.62 3.65 3.95
N GLY A 283 -17.15 4.72 3.34
CA GLY A 283 -16.45 5.99 3.19
C GLY A 283 -16.02 6.62 4.52
N THR A 284 -16.91 6.64 5.52
CA THR A 284 -16.59 7.13 6.87
C THR A 284 -15.57 6.24 7.58
N THR A 285 -15.65 4.92 7.41
CA THR A 285 -14.66 3.98 7.96
C THR A 285 -13.29 4.25 7.39
N TYR A 286 -13.19 4.39 6.06
CA TYR A 286 -11.93 4.70 5.38
C TYR A 286 -11.37 6.06 5.82
N GLN A 287 -12.20 7.09 5.86
CA GLN A 287 -11.79 8.42 6.34
C GLN A 287 -11.23 8.38 7.77
N LYS A 288 -11.89 7.68 8.68
CA LYS A 288 -11.41 7.51 10.06
C LYS A 288 -10.04 6.85 10.08
N PHE A 289 -9.86 5.76 9.33
CA PHE A 289 -8.58 5.10 9.18
C PHE A 289 -7.49 6.05 8.63
N SER A 290 -7.75 6.76 7.53
CA SER A 290 -6.77 7.68 6.94
C SER A 290 -6.36 8.80 7.90
N SER A 291 -7.31 9.28 8.72
CA SER A 291 -7.03 10.27 9.77
C SER A 291 -6.15 9.72 10.89
N GLN A 292 -6.34 8.44 11.27
CA GLN A 292 -5.52 7.76 12.28
C GLN A 292 -4.10 7.56 11.78
N CYS A 293 -3.91 7.33 10.47
CA CYS A 293 -2.59 7.24 9.87
C CYS A 293 -1.78 8.55 9.94
N CYS A 294 -2.40 9.68 10.30
CA CYS A 294 -1.69 10.92 10.60
C CYS A 294 -1.27 11.10 12.06
N ASP A 295 -1.60 10.15 12.93
CA ASP A 295 -1.26 10.14 14.35
C ASP A 295 -0.26 9.02 14.63
N GLU A 296 0.97 9.38 15.00
CA GLU A 296 2.07 8.43 15.22
C GLU A 296 1.74 7.40 16.31
N THR A 297 0.85 7.73 17.25
CA THR A 297 0.44 6.83 18.34
C THR A 297 -0.57 5.76 17.88
N LYS A 298 -1.12 5.91 16.68
CA LYS A 298 -2.17 5.05 16.10
C LYS A 298 -1.72 4.32 14.84
N TRP A 299 -0.43 4.40 14.48
CA TRP A 299 0.06 3.75 13.28
C TRP A 299 -0.09 2.23 13.34
N THR A 300 -0.58 1.71 12.24
CA THR A 300 -0.59 0.28 11.92
C THR A 300 0.21 0.09 10.62
N SER A 301 0.56 -1.15 10.31
CA SER A 301 1.21 -1.46 9.04
C SER A 301 0.41 -1.03 7.82
N ASP A 302 -0.92 -1.05 7.93
CA ASP A 302 -1.82 -0.63 6.86
C ASP A 302 -1.66 0.85 6.49
N CYS A 303 -1.15 1.70 7.39
CA CYS A 303 -0.90 3.12 7.10
C CYS A 303 0.18 3.37 6.03
N PHE A 304 0.99 2.34 5.75
CA PHE A 304 2.10 2.41 4.81
C PHE A 304 1.88 1.53 3.58
N LEU A 305 0.69 0.93 3.45
CA LEU A 305 0.30 0.19 2.25
C LEU A 305 -0.21 1.15 1.17
N ASP A 306 -0.33 0.61 -0.05
CA ASP A 306 -1.02 1.32 -1.12
C ASP A 306 -2.50 1.47 -0.75
N GLU A 307 -3.05 2.67 -1.00
CA GLU A 307 -4.44 3.00 -0.65
C GLU A 307 -5.44 2.01 -1.27
N SER A 308 -5.20 1.58 -2.52
CA SER A 308 -6.03 0.60 -3.20
C SER A 308 -6.02 -0.77 -2.53
N GLU A 309 -4.88 -1.18 -1.93
CA GLU A 309 -4.78 -2.43 -1.18
C GLU A 309 -5.60 -2.34 0.12
N VAL A 310 -5.48 -1.23 0.86
CA VAL A 310 -6.27 -1.01 2.08
C VAL A 310 -7.77 -1.04 1.79
N LEU A 311 -8.21 -0.30 0.77
CA LEU A 311 -9.62 -0.25 0.36
C LEU A 311 -10.12 -1.64 -0.06
N LEU A 312 -9.31 -2.41 -0.79
CA LEU A 312 -9.64 -3.77 -1.19
C LEU A 312 -9.79 -4.70 0.03
N LEU A 313 -8.87 -4.62 0.99
CA LEU A 313 -8.94 -5.42 2.23
C LEU A 313 -10.18 -5.08 3.05
N GLN A 314 -10.51 -3.80 3.18
CA GLN A 314 -11.74 -3.34 3.84
C GLN A 314 -13.00 -3.78 3.09
N PHE A 315 -12.97 -3.75 1.76
CA PHE A 315 -14.11 -4.18 0.94
C PHE A 315 -14.35 -5.69 1.09
N CYS A 316 -13.29 -6.48 1.00
CA CYS A 316 -13.37 -7.93 1.15
C CYS A 316 -13.78 -8.38 2.56
N SER A 317 -13.40 -7.64 3.62
CA SER A 317 -13.83 -7.96 4.99
C SER A 317 -15.31 -7.66 5.25
N LYS A 318 -15.91 -6.74 4.48
CA LYS A 318 -17.34 -6.39 4.56
C LYS A 318 -18.19 -7.01 3.45
N SER A 319 -17.60 -7.76 2.53
CA SER A 319 -18.29 -8.38 1.40
C SER A 319 -19.36 -9.36 1.89
N SER A 320 -20.56 -9.26 1.31
CA SER A 320 -21.73 -10.02 1.79
C SER A 320 -22.36 -10.92 0.74
N SER A 321 -22.11 -10.69 -0.56
CA SER A 321 -22.58 -11.61 -1.59
C SER A 321 -21.65 -12.82 -1.72
N ALA A 322 -22.22 -14.00 -1.94
CA ALA A 322 -21.43 -15.23 -2.10
C ALA A 322 -20.41 -15.11 -3.24
N ALA A 323 -20.74 -14.38 -4.31
CA ALA A 323 -19.84 -14.12 -5.43
C ALA A 323 -18.66 -13.23 -5.02
N GLN A 324 -18.89 -12.13 -4.29
CA GLN A 324 -17.82 -11.27 -3.78
C GLN A 324 -16.93 -12.02 -2.81
N VAL A 325 -17.51 -12.77 -1.87
CA VAL A 325 -16.76 -13.58 -0.90
C VAL A 325 -15.86 -14.57 -1.64
N ALA A 326 -16.37 -15.26 -2.66
CA ALA A 326 -15.58 -16.18 -3.48
C ALA A 326 -14.45 -15.45 -4.24
N CYS A 327 -14.74 -14.31 -4.87
CA CYS A 327 -13.71 -13.51 -5.55
C CYS A 327 -12.62 -13.05 -4.59
N CYS A 328 -12.99 -12.62 -3.38
CA CYS A 328 -12.06 -12.16 -2.37
C CYS A 328 -11.12 -13.27 -1.89
N GLN A 329 -11.48 -14.55 -2.01
CA GLN A 329 -10.56 -15.67 -1.71
C GLN A 329 -9.49 -15.91 -2.80
N MET A 330 -9.63 -15.31 -3.98
CA MET A 330 -8.62 -15.39 -5.04
C MET A 330 -7.44 -14.46 -4.76
N ASN A 331 -6.40 -14.48 -5.60
CA ASN A 331 -5.16 -13.75 -5.38
C ASN A 331 -4.87 -12.78 -6.54
N GLY A 332 -4.09 -11.75 -6.27
CA GLY A 332 -3.53 -10.86 -7.29
C GLY A 332 -4.55 -10.38 -8.34
N ARG A 333 -4.20 -10.56 -9.62
CA ARG A 333 -5.04 -10.13 -10.76
C ARG A 333 -6.36 -10.89 -10.85
N GLN A 334 -6.37 -12.19 -10.54
CA GLN A 334 -7.58 -13.02 -10.59
C GLN A 334 -8.67 -12.46 -9.67
N ARG A 335 -8.29 -12.02 -8.46
CA ARG A 335 -9.20 -11.34 -7.52
C ARG A 335 -9.83 -10.10 -8.13
N SER A 336 -9.00 -9.19 -8.67
CA SER A 336 -9.48 -7.93 -9.27
C SER A 336 -10.40 -8.19 -10.46
N THR A 337 -10.00 -9.08 -11.39
CA THR A 337 -10.82 -9.44 -12.55
C THR A 337 -12.14 -10.09 -12.13
N CYS A 338 -12.13 -10.94 -11.10
CA CYS A 338 -13.36 -11.54 -10.58
C CYS A 338 -14.32 -10.47 -10.02
N LEU A 339 -13.80 -9.56 -9.19
CA LEU A 339 -14.59 -8.46 -8.61
C LEU A 339 -15.17 -7.54 -9.69
N ASP A 340 -14.38 -7.20 -10.72
CA ASP A 340 -14.83 -6.37 -11.83
C ASP A 340 -15.98 -7.04 -12.61
N ASN A 341 -15.86 -8.34 -12.91
CA ASN A 341 -16.90 -9.11 -13.58
C ASN A 341 -18.20 -9.20 -12.76
N VAL A 342 -18.10 -9.38 -11.44
CA VAL A 342 -19.27 -9.37 -10.55
C VAL A 342 -19.96 -8.01 -10.60
N ALA A 343 -19.18 -6.94 -10.44
CA ALA A 343 -19.69 -5.60 -10.43
C ALA A 343 -20.24 -5.17 -11.82
N ASP A 344 -19.72 -5.69 -12.92
CA ASP A 344 -20.25 -5.43 -14.28
C ASP A 344 -21.65 -6.02 -14.44
N LYS A 345 -21.87 -7.24 -13.93
CA LYS A 345 -23.19 -7.87 -13.92
C LYS A 345 -24.17 -7.11 -13.03
N GLU A 346 -23.74 -6.68 -11.85
CA GLU A 346 -24.54 -5.84 -10.95
C GLU A 346 -24.91 -4.50 -11.60
N ALA A 347 -24.00 -3.86 -12.33
CA ALA A 347 -24.28 -2.59 -13.00
C ALA A 347 -25.37 -2.68 -14.06
N GLN A 348 -25.50 -3.83 -14.74
CA GLN A 348 -26.53 -4.05 -15.77
C GLN A 348 -27.96 -4.02 -15.22
N THR A 349 -28.15 -4.26 -13.91
CA THR A 349 -29.47 -4.23 -13.28
C THR A 349 -29.88 -2.84 -12.81
N ILE A 350 -28.98 -1.84 -12.90
CA ILE A 350 -29.24 -0.49 -12.43
C ILE A 350 -29.93 0.30 -13.54
N SER A 351 -31.07 0.92 -13.21
CA SER A 351 -31.75 1.82 -14.15
C SER A 351 -30.80 2.93 -14.59
N ARG A 352 -30.75 3.17 -15.91
CA ARG A 352 -30.02 4.31 -16.47
C ARG A 352 -30.59 5.65 -15.98
N GLU A 353 -31.88 5.66 -15.64
CA GLU A 353 -32.57 6.84 -15.14
C GLU A 353 -32.52 6.90 -13.61
N ILE A 354 -32.43 8.13 -13.09
CA ILE A 354 -32.68 8.42 -11.69
C ILE A 354 -34.13 8.92 -11.60
N HIS A 355 -34.99 8.13 -10.95
CA HIS A 355 -36.37 8.51 -10.69
C HIS A 355 -36.46 9.31 -9.39
N VAL A 356 -36.64 10.62 -9.51
CA VAL A 356 -36.74 11.55 -8.38
C VAL A 356 -37.50 12.80 -8.81
N THR A 357 -38.38 13.34 -7.96
CA THR A 357 -39.13 14.56 -8.28
C THR A 357 -38.29 15.82 -8.06
N SER A 358 -38.70 16.95 -8.64
CA SER A 358 -38.08 18.26 -8.38
C SER A 358 -38.08 18.63 -6.90
N GLU A 359 -39.17 18.31 -6.18
CA GLU A 359 -39.34 18.61 -4.75
C GLU A 359 -38.41 17.75 -3.92
N GLN A 360 -38.27 16.46 -4.27
CA GLN A 360 -37.35 15.55 -3.59
C GLN A 360 -35.90 16.00 -3.78
N LEU A 361 -35.51 16.36 -5.01
CA LEU A 361 -34.17 16.89 -5.30
C LEU A 361 -33.85 18.15 -4.48
N CYS A 362 -34.77 19.11 -4.44
CA CYS A 362 -34.60 20.32 -3.65
C CYS A 362 -34.53 20.04 -2.15
N ARG A 363 -35.32 19.08 -1.65
CA ARG A 363 -35.31 18.68 -0.24
C ARG A 363 -33.97 18.05 0.15
N ILE A 364 -33.45 17.15 -0.69
CA ILE A 364 -32.12 16.53 -0.51
C ILE A 364 -31.03 17.61 -0.54
N HIS A 365 -31.10 18.57 -1.48
CA HIS A 365 -30.13 19.66 -1.60
C HIS A 365 -30.11 20.57 -0.37
N SER A 366 -31.27 20.87 0.21
CA SER A 366 -31.39 21.73 1.39
C SER A 366 -30.97 21.07 2.71
N ALA A 367 -30.65 19.77 2.71
CA ALA A 367 -30.25 19.08 3.92
C ALA A 367 -28.88 19.60 4.42
N PRO A 368 -28.74 19.99 5.69
CA PRO A 368 -27.54 20.65 6.20
C PRO A 368 -26.35 19.69 6.43
N ASP A 369 -26.57 18.39 6.30
CA ASP A 369 -25.61 17.32 6.60
C ASP A 369 -24.73 16.92 5.40
N GLY A 370 -24.89 17.59 4.25
CA GLY A 370 -24.17 17.25 3.03
C GLY A 370 -24.66 15.95 2.37
N SER A 371 -25.83 15.42 2.76
CA SER A 371 -26.42 14.19 2.20
C SER A 371 -26.54 14.22 0.68
N PHE A 372 -26.80 15.41 0.10
CA PHE A 372 -26.82 15.61 -1.35
C PHE A 372 -25.52 15.16 -2.05
N ILE A 373 -24.38 15.55 -1.50
CA ILE A 373 -23.06 15.30 -2.09
C ILE A 373 -22.79 13.79 -2.12
N MET A 374 -23.05 13.11 -1.00
CA MET A 374 -22.88 11.66 -0.88
C MET A 374 -23.85 10.89 -1.76
N TRP A 375 -25.13 11.26 -1.74
CA TRP A 375 -26.17 10.64 -2.56
C TRP A 375 -25.83 10.73 -4.05
N TYR A 376 -25.48 11.91 -4.54
CA TYR A 376 -25.23 12.07 -5.96
C TYR A 376 -23.91 11.43 -6.40
N ALA A 377 -22.87 11.47 -5.58
CA ALA A 377 -21.63 10.73 -5.86
C ALA A 377 -21.88 9.22 -5.97
N TYR A 378 -22.74 8.67 -5.10
CA TYR A 378 -23.18 7.27 -5.16
C TYR A 378 -23.98 6.98 -6.44
N GLU A 379 -25.04 7.76 -6.75
CA GLU A 379 -25.88 7.53 -7.93
C GLU A 379 -25.12 7.72 -9.24
N TYR A 380 -24.16 8.65 -9.29
CA TYR A 380 -23.29 8.84 -10.45
C TYR A 380 -22.32 7.68 -10.62
N THR A 381 -21.63 7.27 -9.56
CA THR A 381 -20.60 6.23 -9.62
C THR A 381 -21.19 4.88 -10.02
N ARG A 382 -22.35 4.49 -9.45
CA ARG A 382 -22.96 3.19 -9.77
C ARG A 382 -23.38 3.04 -11.23
N ARG A 383 -23.58 4.16 -11.95
CA ARG A 383 -23.85 4.21 -13.40
C ARG A 383 -22.61 4.45 -14.26
N ASN A 384 -21.53 4.94 -13.67
CA ASN A 384 -20.30 5.33 -14.34
C ASN A 384 -19.07 4.86 -13.56
N ARG A 385 -18.97 3.54 -13.34
CA ARG A 385 -18.02 2.93 -12.39
C ARG A 385 -16.55 3.24 -12.67
N ASN A 386 -16.22 3.42 -13.94
CA ASN A 386 -14.85 3.67 -14.40
C ASN A 386 -14.46 5.16 -14.39
N SER A 387 -15.36 6.06 -13.99
CA SER A 387 -15.05 7.48 -13.87
C SER A 387 -14.04 7.74 -12.74
N SER A 388 -13.15 8.72 -12.95
CA SER A 388 -12.25 9.19 -11.90
C SER A 388 -13.01 9.96 -10.81
N LEU A 389 -12.42 10.08 -9.62
CA LEU A 389 -13.02 10.86 -8.54
C LEU A 389 -13.27 12.32 -8.97
N ASP A 390 -12.33 12.93 -9.70
CA ASP A 390 -12.48 14.30 -10.20
C ASP A 390 -13.71 14.48 -11.09
N VAL A 391 -14.01 13.50 -11.94
CA VAL A 391 -15.21 13.51 -12.80
C VAL A 391 -16.48 13.41 -11.95
N VAL A 392 -16.47 12.55 -10.91
CA VAL A 392 -17.59 12.44 -9.97
C VAL A 392 -17.79 13.76 -9.22
N LEU A 393 -16.73 14.35 -8.67
CA LEU A 393 -16.77 15.63 -7.93
C LEU A 393 -17.25 16.78 -8.81
N LYS A 394 -16.77 16.85 -10.05
CA LYS A 394 -17.24 17.83 -11.05
C LYS A 394 -18.74 17.69 -11.28
N SER A 395 -19.22 16.47 -11.48
CA SER A 395 -20.64 16.20 -11.70
C SER A 395 -21.49 16.59 -10.49
N VAL A 396 -21.02 16.33 -9.27
CA VAL A 396 -21.67 16.77 -8.02
C VAL A 396 -21.76 18.29 -7.96
N SER A 397 -20.68 18.99 -8.31
CA SER A 397 -20.65 20.45 -8.32
C SER A 397 -21.63 21.04 -9.33
N GLU A 398 -21.67 20.50 -10.55
CA GLU A 398 -22.60 20.93 -11.61
C GLU A 398 -24.07 20.76 -11.20
N LEU A 399 -24.45 19.60 -10.64
CA LEU A 399 -25.80 19.39 -10.14
C LEU A 399 -26.12 20.33 -8.97
N GLY A 400 -25.17 20.52 -8.06
CA GLY A 400 -25.34 21.41 -6.91
C GLY A 400 -25.62 22.86 -7.33
N LEU A 401 -24.94 23.35 -8.37
CA LEU A 401 -25.19 24.68 -8.94
C LEU A 401 -26.57 24.77 -9.60
N ALA A 402 -26.97 23.75 -10.37
CA ALA A 402 -28.29 23.69 -10.98
C ALA A 402 -29.41 23.69 -9.92
N LEU A 403 -29.26 22.91 -8.85
CA LEU A 403 -30.24 22.85 -7.75
C LEU A 403 -30.30 24.17 -6.99
N LYS A 404 -29.16 24.80 -6.73
CA LYS A 404 -29.11 26.12 -6.07
C LYS A 404 -29.90 27.18 -6.85
N LEU A 405 -29.80 27.15 -8.19
CA LEU A 405 -30.55 28.04 -9.07
C LEU A 405 -32.04 27.67 -9.14
N CYS A 406 -32.34 26.41 -9.45
CA CYS A 406 -33.70 26.00 -9.82
C CYS A 406 -34.64 25.78 -8.64
N CYS A 407 -34.13 25.45 -7.45
CA CYS A 407 -34.98 25.24 -6.28
C CYS A 407 -35.65 26.52 -5.76
N GLN A 408 -35.19 27.70 -6.21
CA GLN A 408 -35.77 29.01 -5.95
C GLN A 408 -36.80 29.43 -7.00
N ASN A 409 -36.92 28.70 -8.12
CA ASN A 409 -37.83 29.02 -9.22
C ASN A 409 -39.28 28.59 -8.89
N GLN A 410 -40.27 29.34 -9.37
CA GLN A 410 -41.69 28.98 -9.25
C GLN A 410 -42.00 27.65 -9.98
N ASN A 411 -41.40 27.42 -11.15
CA ASN A 411 -41.50 26.17 -11.90
C ASN A 411 -40.17 25.42 -11.85
N LYS A 412 -39.95 24.72 -10.73
CA LYS A 412 -38.72 23.93 -10.47
C LYS A 412 -38.48 22.87 -11.53
N PHE A 413 -39.54 22.17 -11.95
CA PHE A 413 -39.51 21.12 -12.96
C PHE A 413 -38.91 21.61 -14.29
N ASN A 414 -39.45 22.71 -14.83
CA ASN A 414 -39.01 23.27 -16.11
C ASN A 414 -37.56 23.78 -16.04
N CYS A 415 -37.19 24.43 -14.93
CA CYS A 415 -35.82 24.88 -14.71
C CYS A 415 -34.84 23.69 -14.67
N LEU A 416 -35.13 22.65 -13.88
CA LEU A 416 -34.26 21.48 -13.75
C LEU A 416 -34.12 20.74 -15.09
N SER A 417 -35.21 20.57 -15.83
CA SER A 417 -35.18 19.91 -17.14
C SER A 417 -34.24 20.58 -18.15
N THR A 418 -33.93 21.87 -17.96
CA THR A 418 -33.03 22.65 -18.83
C THR A 418 -31.58 22.67 -18.33
N HIS A 419 -31.36 22.51 -17.01
CA HIS A 419 -30.06 22.71 -16.36
C HIS A 419 -29.40 21.44 -15.80
N LEU A 420 -30.06 20.28 -15.85
CA LEU A 420 -29.52 19.05 -15.29
C LEU A 420 -28.27 18.53 -16.07
N PRO A 421 -27.23 18.06 -15.36
CA PRO A 421 -26.03 17.45 -15.94
C PRO A 421 -26.31 16.08 -16.61
N PRO A 422 -25.31 15.46 -17.29
CA PRO A 422 -25.48 14.31 -18.21
C PRO A 422 -26.12 13.01 -17.69
N LEU A 423 -26.42 12.88 -16.39
CA LEU A 423 -27.23 11.74 -15.92
C LEU A 423 -28.68 11.93 -16.37
N ARG A 424 -29.29 10.86 -16.89
CA ARG A 424 -30.70 10.90 -17.28
C ARG A 424 -31.56 10.89 -16.02
N PHE A 425 -32.28 11.99 -15.78
CA PHE A 425 -33.30 12.05 -14.74
C PHE A 425 -34.66 11.83 -15.40
N SER A 426 -35.46 10.97 -14.79
CA SER A 426 -36.90 10.91 -15.07
C SER A 426 -37.58 11.60 -13.91
N ILE A 427 -37.94 12.86 -14.14
CA ILE A 427 -38.66 13.71 -13.19
C ILE A 427 -40.13 13.61 -13.59
N PRO A 428 -41.00 12.92 -12.82
CA PRO A 428 -42.42 12.99 -13.05
C PRO A 428 -42.88 14.44 -12.81
N SER A 429 -43.78 14.92 -13.67
CA SER A 429 -44.43 16.24 -13.56
C SER A 429 -45.14 16.44 -12.23
#